data_AF-A0AA96XWS0-F1
#
_entry.id   AF-A0AA96XWS0-F1
#
_cell.length_a   1.000
_cell.length_b   1.000
_cell.length_c   1.000
_cell.angle_alpha   90.00
_cell.angle_beta   90.00
_cell.angle_gamma   90.00
#
_symmetry.space_group_name_H-M   'P 1'
#
loop_
_entity.id
_entity.type
_entity.pdbx_description
1 polymer ?
#
loop_
_entity_poly.entity_id
_entity_poly.type
_entity_poly.pdbx_seq_one_letter_code
_entity_poly.pdbx_strand_id
1 'polypeptide(L)'
;MYLLYPSDPFDKKRPDEQYMEEYDAVVTTGLRTALFSFEDFEAGTFKTSVPLTPGDCILYRGWMLTPDAYAALVMHMRDKGAIEVTNATQYQNCHHLPQWYPLLAACTSETVVLASDANFN
;
A
#
# COMPACT_ATOMS: atom_id res chain seq x y z
N MET A 1 -6.97 -12.20 8.32
CA MET A 1 -6.33 -11.20 7.44
C MET A 1 -7.40 -10.19 7.04
N TYR A 2 -7.08 -8.90 7.06
CA TYR A 2 -7.89 -7.83 6.49
C TYR A 2 -7.28 -7.35 5.18
N LEU A 3 -8.12 -7.03 4.21
CA LEU A 3 -7.72 -6.22 3.06
C LEU A 3 -8.08 -4.77 3.35
N LEU A 4 -7.08 -3.89 3.32
CA LEU A 4 -7.22 -2.46 3.61
C LEU A 4 -7.31 -1.68 2.30
N TYR A 5 -8.44 -1.02 2.09
CA TYR A 5 -8.71 -0.19 0.91
C TYR A 5 -8.81 1.30 1.28
N PRO A 6 -8.47 2.23 0.37
CA PRO A 6 -8.86 3.62 0.52
C PRO A 6 -10.38 3.75 0.47
N SER A 7 -10.93 4.65 1.28
CA SER A 7 -12.34 5.03 1.20
C SER A 7 -12.57 6.06 0.09
N ASP A 8 -13.84 6.23 -0.29
CA ASP A 8 -14.27 7.35 -1.13
C ASP A 8 -13.90 8.70 -0.45
N PRO A 9 -13.41 9.70 -1.20
CA PRO A 9 -13.02 11.00 -0.66
C PRO A 9 -14.15 11.78 0.03
N PHE A 10 -15.40 11.54 -0.37
CA PHE A 10 -16.59 12.22 0.14
C PHE A 10 -17.38 11.37 1.13
N ASP A 11 -17.33 10.05 1.01
CA ASP A 11 -17.98 9.10 1.92
C ASP A 11 -17.01 8.03 2.46
N LYS A 12 -16.45 8.30 3.64
CA LYS A 12 -15.48 7.43 4.34
C LYS A 12 -16.01 6.02 4.67
N LYS A 13 -17.31 5.76 4.48
CA LYS A 13 -17.93 4.45 4.71
C LYS A 13 -17.97 3.56 3.46
N ARG A 14 -17.63 4.11 2.30
CA ARG A 14 -17.59 3.39 1.02
C ARG A 14 -16.14 3.25 0.55
N PRO A 15 -15.78 2.15 -0.14
CA PRO A 15 -14.49 2.08 -0.80
C PRO A 15 -14.40 3.13 -1.91
N ASP A 16 -13.18 3.54 -2.22
CA ASP A 16 -12.87 4.29 -3.45
C ASP A 16 -13.45 3.54 -4.67
N GLU A 17 -14.06 4.29 -5.60
CA GLU A 17 -14.74 3.75 -6.78
C GLU A 17 -13.84 2.83 -7.61
N GLN A 18 -12.54 3.13 -7.73
CA GLN A 18 -11.57 2.33 -8.48
C GLN A 18 -11.41 0.92 -7.92
N TYR A 19 -11.68 0.73 -6.63
CA TYR A 19 -11.55 -0.56 -5.93
C TYR A 19 -12.89 -1.18 -5.57
N MET A 20 -14.02 -0.58 -5.94
CA MET A 20 -15.35 -1.01 -5.50
C MET A 20 -15.67 -2.46 -5.91
N GLU A 21 -15.37 -2.83 -7.17
CA GLU A 21 -15.61 -4.19 -7.66
C GLU A 21 -14.72 -5.22 -6.94
N GLU A 22 -13.44 -4.92 -6.71
CA GLU A 22 -12.53 -5.79 -5.94
C GLU A 22 -13.02 -5.93 -4.49
N TYR A 23 -13.40 -4.81 -3.87
CA TYR A 23 -13.92 -4.78 -2.50
C TYR A 23 -15.18 -5.65 -2.35
N ASP A 24 -16.16 -5.49 -3.25
CA ASP A 24 -17.40 -6.27 -3.24
C ASP A 24 -17.13 -7.76 -3.43
N ALA A 25 -16.23 -8.12 -4.36
CA ALA A 25 -15.80 -9.50 -4.54
C ALA A 25 -15.19 -10.08 -3.25
N VAL A 26 -14.30 -9.34 -2.58
CA VAL A 26 -13.69 -9.75 -1.30
C VAL A 26 -14.76 -9.95 -0.21
N VAL A 27 -15.71 -9.02 -0.09
CA VAL A 27 -16.83 -9.14 0.87
C VAL A 27 -17.67 -10.38 0.58
N THR A 28 -18.02 -10.66 -0.68
CA THR A 28 -18.83 -11.83 -1.04
C THR A 28 -18.14 -13.16 -0.73
N THR A 29 -16.80 -13.19 -0.72
CA THR A 29 -16.03 -14.39 -0.32
C THR A 29 -15.96 -14.59 1.21
N GLY A 30 -16.48 -13.64 2.00
CA GLY A 30 -16.42 -13.67 3.46
C GLY A 30 -15.06 -13.25 4.03
N LEU A 31 -14.16 -12.70 3.21
CA LEU A 31 -12.91 -12.10 3.68
C LEU A 31 -13.20 -10.79 4.40
N ARG A 32 -12.34 -10.46 5.36
CA ARG A 32 -12.49 -9.23 6.15
C ARG A 32 -11.88 -8.04 5.40
N THR A 33 -12.57 -6.91 5.43
CA THR A 33 -12.11 -5.66 4.81
C THR A 33 -12.05 -4.54 5.83
N ALA A 34 -11.14 -3.59 5.63
CA ALA A 34 -11.08 -2.33 6.35
C ALA A 34 -10.94 -1.18 5.33
N LEU A 35 -11.45 0.00 5.69
CA LEU A 35 -11.29 1.22 4.91
C LEU A 35 -10.46 2.23 5.70
N PHE A 36 -9.70 3.09 5.02
CA PHE A 36 -9.11 4.30 5.62
C PHE A 36 -9.28 5.49 4.67
N SER A 37 -9.38 6.71 5.21
CA SER A 37 -9.39 7.91 4.36
C SER A 37 -7.96 8.25 3.95
N PHE A 38 -7.76 8.41 2.65
CA PHE A 38 -6.46 8.80 2.10
C PHE A 38 -6.12 10.24 2.47
N GLU A 39 -7.12 11.12 2.48
CA GLU A 39 -7.00 12.54 2.83
C GLU A 39 -6.61 12.71 4.30
N ASP A 40 -7.26 11.97 5.21
CA ASP A 40 -6.89 11.98 6.64
C ASP A 40 -5.46 11.46 6.81
N PHE A 41 -5.08 10.42 6.05
CA PHE A 41 -3.75 9.83 6.11
C PHE A 41 -2.66 10.79 5.63
N GLU A 42 -2.88 11.49 4.51
CA GLU A 42 -1.99 12.55 4.03
C GLU A 42 -1.89 13.72 5.02
N ALA A 43 -2.96 14.00 5.76
CA ALA A 43 -2.96 14.96 6.87
C ALA A 43 -2.29 14.41 8.16
N GLY A 44 -1.71 13.21 8.13
CA GLY A 44 -0.98 12.59 9.24
C GLY A 44 -1.86 11.82 10.24
N THR A 45 -3.13 11.57 9.89
CA THR A 45 -4.06 10.83 10.74
C THR A 45 -4.43 9.49 10.10
N PHE A 46 -3.97 8.39 10.69
CA PHE A 46 -4.38 7.05 10.27
C PHE A 46 -5.50 6.49 11.15
N LYS A 47 -6.69 6.28 10.55
CA LYS A 47 -7.82 5.58 11.18
C LYS A 47 -8.48 4.64 10.19
N THR A 48 -8.84 3.47 10.68
CA THR A 48 -9.54 2.44 9.91
C THR A 48 -11.03 2.39 10.28
N SER A 49 -11.88 1.97 9.34
CA SER A 49 -13.32 1.82 9.55
C SER A 49 -13.68 0.78 10.63
N VAL A 50 -12.77 -0.16 10.87
CA VAL A 50 -12.81 -1.13 11.97
C VAL A 50 -11.53 -1.01 12.79
N PRO A 51 -11.59 -1.15 14.12
CA PRO A 51 -10.38 -1.09 14.95
C PRO A 51 -9.45 -2.27 14.62
N LEU A 52 -8.17 -1.97 14.38
CA LEU A 52 -7.13 -2.99 14.26
C LEU A 52 -6.77 -3.52 15.65
N THR A 53 -6.57 -4.83 15.75
CA THR A 53 -6.17 -5.50 17.00
C THR A 53 -4.79 -6.16 16.86
N PRO A 54 -4.05 -6.37 17.96
CA PRO A 54 -2.77 -7.06 17.91
C PRO A 54 -2.88 -8.44 17.26
N GLY A 55 -1.98 -8.72 16.30
CA GLY A 55 -1.97 -9.95 15.52
C GLY A 55 -2.86 -9.94 14.27
N ASP A 56 -3.64 -8.88 14.03
CA ASP A 56 -4.34 -8.75 12.75
C ASP A 56 -3.34 -8.61 11.61
N CYS A 57 -3.43 -9.50 10.63
CA CYS A 57 -2.62 -9.46 9.43
C CYS A 57 -3.30 -8.61 8.35
N ILE A 58 -2.62 -7.59 7.80
CA ILE A 58 -3.20 -6.57 6.92
C ILE A 58 -2.52 -6.58 5.55
N LEU A 59 -3.31 -6.73 4.49
CA LEU A 59 -2.88 -6.54 3.11
C LEU A 59 -3.39 -5.20 2.60
N TYR A 60 -2.49 -4.27 2.27
CA TYR A 60 -2.86 -3.00 1.64
C TYR A 60 -3.22 -3.21 0.16
N ARG A 61 -4.39 -2.69 -0.25
CA ARG A 61 -4.90 -2.70 -1.62
C ARG A 61 -5.41 -1.30 -1.95
N GLY A 62 -4.57 -0.50 -2.61
CA GLY A 62 -4.88 0.89 -2.88
C GLY A 62 -3.90 1.53 -3.84
N TRP A 63 -4.04 2.84 -3.99
CA TRP A 63 -3.18 3.67 -4.83
C TRP A 63 -1.70 3.51 -4.47
N MET A 64 -0.84 3.70 -5.47
CA MET A 64 0.60 3.63 -5.24
C MET A 64 1.03 4.76 -4.31
N LEU A 65 1.59 4.39 -3.16
CA LEU A 65 2.19 5.30 -2.20
C LEU A 65 3.67 5.52 -2.51
N THR A 66 4.18 6.69 -2.13
CA THR A 66 5.64 6.90 -2.05
C THR A 66 6.23 5.95 -0.99
N PRO A 67 7.53 5.62 -1.05
CA PRO A 67 8.16 4.79 -0.03
C PRO A 67 7.96 5.31 1.39
N ASP A 68 8.06 6.62 1.59
CA ASP A 68 7.91 7.25 2.91
C ASP A 68 6.46 7.15 3.41
N ALA A 69 5.48 7.38 2.53
CA ALA A 69 4.07 7.20 2.88
C ALA A 69 3.75 5.73 3.18
N TYR A 70 4.27 4.78 2.40
CA TYR A 70 4.06 3.37 2.67
C TYR A 70 4.73 2.94 4.00
N ALA A 71 5.93 3.45 4.29
CA ALA A 71 6.58 3.22 5.57
C ALA A 71 5.75 3.78 6.75
N ALA A 72 5.19 4.98 6.60
CA ALA A 72 4.28 5.55 7.60
C ALA A 72 3.02 4.71 7.81
N LEU A 73 2.41 4.21 6.73
CA LEU A 73 1.27 3.29 6.79
C LEU A 73 1.60 2.03 7.60
N VAL A 74 2.74 1.40 7.30
CA VAL A 74 3.22 0.20 8.02
C VAL A 74 3.49 0.51 9.50
N MET A 75 4.10 1.66 9.82
CA MET A 75 4.31 2.07 11.20
C MET A 75 3.00 2.22 11.97
N HIS A 76 1.99 2.88 11.38
CA HIS A 76 0.69 3.01 12.03
C HIS A 76 -0.02 1.67 12.26
N MET A 77 0.13 0.69 11.37
CA MET A 77 -0.37 -0.67 11.58
C MET A 77 0.33 -1.33 12.78
N ARG A 78 1.66 -1.25 12.81
CA ARG A 78 2.48 -1.84 13.88
C ARG A 78 2.24 -1.19 15.24
N ASP A 79 1.96 0.10 15.30
CA ASP A 79 1.55 0.81 16.52
C ASP A 79 0.26 0.25 17.14
N LYS A 80 -0.59 -0.38 16.32
CA LYS A 80 -1.79 -1.11 16.77
C LYS A 80 -1.54 -2.60 17.05
N GLY A 81 -0.30 -3.06 16.90
CA GLY A 81 0.09 -4.46 16.99
C GLY A 81 -0.32 -5.30 15.77
N ALA A 82 -0.81 -4.67 14.71
CA ALA A 82 -1.14 -5.36 13.46
C ALA A 82 0.16 -5.68 12.68
N ILE A 83 0.07 -6.66 11.79
CA ILE A 83 1.18 -7.21 11.01
C ILE A 83 0.90 -6.96 9.53
N GLU A 84 1.76 -6.21 8.86
CA GLU A 84 1.66 -6.02 7.43
C GLU A 84 2.03 -7.28 6.64
N VAL A 85 1.28 -7.61 5.58
CA VAL A 85 1.62 -8.71 4.67
C VAL A 85 2.83 -8.36 3.82
N THR A 86 2.92 -7.10 3.39
CA THR A 86 4.05 -6.56 2.63
C THR A 86 4.70 -5.47 3.47
N ASN A 87 5.94 -5.70 3.88
CA ASN A 87 6.70 -4.70 4.63
C ASN A 87 7.25 -3.60 3.72
N ALA A 88 7.70 -2.49 4.31
CA ALA A 88 8.18 -1.33 3.55
C ALA A 88 9.35 -1.66 2.60
N THR A 89 10.28 -2.52 3.02
CA THR A 89 11.39 -2.98 2.18
C THR A 89 10.89 -3.81 0.99
N GLN A 90 9.95 -4.74 1.23
CA GLN A 90 9.34 -5.57 0.17
C GLN A 90 8.58 -4.70 -0.82
N TYR A 91 7.80 -3.72 -0.34
CA TYR A 91 7.08 -2.78 -1.17
C TYR A 91 8.04 -2.00 -2.08
N GLN A 92 9.08 -1.41 -1.51
CA GLN A 92 10.06 -0.63 -2.27
C GLN A 92 10.80 -1.48 -3.30
N ASN A 93 11.23 -2.69 -2.91
CA ASN A 93 11.91 -3.62 -3.80
C ASN A 93 11.06 -3.93 -5.05
N CYS A 94 9.75 -4.10 -4.89
CA CYS A 94 8.86 -4.44 -6.00
C CYS A 94 8.39 -3.21 -6.82
N HIS A 95 8.38 -2.01 -6.24
CA HIS A 95 7.86 -0.80 -6.91
C HIS A 95 8.94 -0.01 -7.64
N HIS A 96 10.18 -0.02 -7.15
CA HIS A 96 11.24 0.83 -7.68
C HIS A 96 12.11 0.06 -8.67
N LEU A 97 12.10 0.49 -9.94
CA LEU A 97 12.89 -0.11 -11.03
C LEU A 97 14.35 -0.38 -10.66
N PRO A 98 15.11 0.57 -10.06
CA PRO A 98 16.50 0.29 -9.67
C PRO A 98 16.67 -0.85 -8.66
N GLN A 99 15.62 -1.20 -7.90
CA GLN A 99 15.69 -2.21 -6.85
C GLN A 99 15.32 -3.61 -7.34
N TRP A 100 14.27 -3.76 -8.15
CA TRP A 100 13.93 -5.08 -8.71
C TRP A 100 14.72 -5.43 -9.97
N TYR A 101 15.22 -4.45 -10.73
CA TYR A 101 15.90 -4.72 -12.01
C TYR A 101 17.05 -5.75 -11.89
N PRO A 102 17.95 -5.68 -10.90
CA PRO A 102 19.03 -6.68 -10.76
C PRO A 102 18.52 -8.13 -10.63
N LEU A 103 17.30 -8.34 -10.12
CA LEU A 103 16.70 -9.66 -9.96
C LEU A 103 16.06 -10.20 -11.25
N LEU A 104 15.71 -9.31 -12.18
CA LEU A 104 14.97 -9.64 -13.41
C LEU A 104 15.68 -9.18 -14.69
N ALA A 105 16.96 -8.83 -14.61
CA ALA A 105 17.73 -8.30 -15.74
C ALA A 105 17.74 -9.24 -16.95
N ALA A 106 17.77 -10.56 -16.74
CA ALA A 106 17.71 -11.54 -17.83
C ALA A 106 16.37 -11.56 -18.58
N CYS A 107 15.31 -11.01 -17.98
CA CYS A 107 13.95 -11.00 -18.51
C CYS A 107 13.46 -9.57 -18.82
N THR A 108 14.32 -8.56 -18.68
CA THR A 108 13.98 -7.13 -18.82
C THR A 108 14.95 -6.48 -19.79
N SER A 109 14.50 -5.48 -20.55
CA SER A 109 15.39 -4.70 -21.41
C SER A 109 16.55 -4.08 -20.62
N GLU A 110 17.70 -3.95 -21.27
CA GLU A 110 18.87 -3.29 -20.68
C GLU A 110 18.48 -1.92 -20.12
N THR A 111 18.79 -1.71 -18.86
CA THR A 111 18.46 -0.51 -18.10
C THR A 111 19.70 0.02 -17.41
N VAL A 112 19.97 1.30 -17.60
CA VAL A 112 21.03 2.04 -16.90
C VAL A 112 20.38 3.03 -15.94
N VAL A 113 20.74 2.98 -14.67
CA VAL A 113 20.28 3.92 -13.64
C VAL A 113 21.40 4.91 -13.37
N LEU A 114 21.10 6.19 -13.49
CA LEU A 114 22.07 7.28 -13.35
C LEU A 114 21.64 8.23 -12.25
N ALA A 115 22.61 8.95 -11.69
CA ALA A 115 22.32 10.04 -10.77
C ALA A 115 21.56 11.15 -11.48
N SER A 116 20.80 11.95 -10.73
CA SER A 116 19.96 13.02 -11.29
C SER A 116 20.75 14.12 -12.01
N ASP A 117 22.05 14.23 -11.74
CA ASP A 117 22.99 15.18 -12.33
C ASP A 117 23.89 14.55 -13.42
N ALA A 118 23.59 13.32 -13.84
CA ALA A 118 24.38 12.66 -14.88
C ALA A 118 24.22 13.37 -16.24
N ASN A 119 25.35 13.71 -16.86
CA ASN A 119 25.38 14.21 -18.23
C ASN A 119 25.51 13.05 -19.21
N PHE A 120 24.56 12.94 -20.14
CA PHE A 120 24.62 12.04 -21.28
C PHE A 120 25.37 12.74 -22.42
N ASN A 121 26.71 12.72 -22.36
CA ASN A 121 27.56 13.07 -23.49
C ASN A 121 27.86 11.83 -24.33
#